data_AF-A0A368FUB8-F1
#
_entry.id   AF-A0A368FUB8-F1
#
_cell.length_a   1.000
_cell.length_b   1.000
_cell.length_c   1.000
_cell.angle_alpha   90.00
_cell.angle_beta   90.00
_cell.angle_gamma   90.00
#
_symmetry.space_group_name_H-M   'P 1'
#
loop_
_entity.id
_entity.type
_entity.pdbx_description
1 polymer ?
#
loop_
_entity_poly.entity_id
_entity_poly.type
_entity_poly.pdbx_seq_one_letter_code
_entity_poly.pdbx_strand_id
1 'polypeptide(L)'
;MSYVNLAGVAIGNGEMSEIQQINSAVSLLYFRGEHGKSDFDALSKCCNSTSPQAYCDFVSYITLDVAGNAWPKVNDNSIAGQCGNLVVQQGFNDVWGTANDVYNTFQDCYSTAPDGTRSRRKRSVDMPPLMNTKPFVDQAKTINYQSTDGNGGFACFNGDATEAYLNLASVRKAIHIPDNFTHWSDCK
;
A
#
# COMPACT_ATOMS: atom_id res chain seq x y z
N MET A 1 25.52 -0.62 37.02
CA MET A 1 25.59 -0.90 35.57
C MET A 1 24.39 -0.22 34.94
N SER A 2 24.60 0.78 34.07
CA SER A 2 23.53 1.25 33.17
C SER A 2 23.43 0.20 32.07
N TYR A 3 22.35 -0.58 32.06
CA TYR A 3 22.23 -1.75 31.18
C TYR A 3 21.87 -1.40 29.73
N VAL A 4 21.58 -0.13 29.42
CA VAL A 4 21.27 0.33 28.06
C VAL A 4 21.85 1.72 27.83
N ASN A 5 22.61 1.89 26.74
CA ASN A 5 23.16 3.16 26.28
C ASN A 5 22.37 3.67 25.07
N LEU A 6 21.13 4.14 25.30
CA LEU A 6 20.25 4.61 24.23
C LEU A 6 20.73 5.95 23.68
N ALA A 7 21.07 5.99 22.39
CA ALA A 7 21.54 7.20 21.70
C ALA A 7 20.47 7.88 20.84
N GLY A 8 19.37 7.20 20.52
CA GLY A 8 18.28 7.74 19.70
C GLY A 8 17.34 6.68 19.14
N VAL A 9 16.31 7.14 18.44
CA VAL A 9 15.30 6.32 17.74
C VAL A 9 14.94 6.97 16.41
N ALA A 10 14.70 6.16 15.38
CA ALA A 10 14.21 6.59 14.08
C ALA A 10 12.98 5.77 13.71
N ILE A 11 11.95 6.43 13.19
CA ILE A 11 10.69 5.84 12.76
C ILE A 11 10.43 6.32 11.34
N GLY A 12 10.53 5.42 10.36
CA GLY A 12 10.24 5.72 8.96
C GLY A 12 8.77 5.46 8.66
N ASN A 13 8.07 6.44 8.07
CA ASN A 13 6.65 6.36 7.70
C ASN A 13 5.75 5.73 8.79
N GLY A 14 6.04 6.04 10.06
CA GLY A 14 5.34 5.42 11.18
C GLY A 14 3.98 6.07 11.44
N GLU A 15 3.04 5.23 11.87
CA GLU A 15 1.76 5.65 12.43
C GLU A 15 1.99 6.34 13.79
N MET A 16 2.10 7.67 13.78
CA MET A 16 2.30 8.46 15.01
C MET A 16 0.98 8.95 15.61
N SER A 17 -0.05 9.11 14.77
CA SER A 17 -1.37 9.59 15.13
C SER A 17 -2.35 9.33 13.99
N GLU A 18 -3.22 8.33 14.18
CA GLU A 18 -4.20 7.90 13.18
C GLU A 18 -5.12 9.06 12.76
N ILE A 19 -5.47 9.91 13.74
CA ILE A 19 -6.24 11.13 13.49
C ILE A 19 -5.49 12.06 12.53
N GLN A 20 -4.20 12.31 12.77
CA GLN A 20 -3.42 13.18 11.87
C GLN A 20 -3.18 12.54 10.51
N GLN A 21 -3.02 11.21 10.45
CA GLN A 21 -2.96 10.46 9.20
C GLN A 21 -4.21 10.70 8.37
N ILE A 22 -5.40 10.46 8.92
CA ILE A 22 -6.68 10.66 8.23
C ILE A 22 -6.86 12.12 7.79
N ASN A 23 -6.54 13.08 8.66
CA ASN A 23 -6.66 14.50 8.31
C ASN A 23 -5.79 14.87 7.11
N SER A 24 -4.56 14.36 7.09
CA SER A 24 -3.60 14.64 6.01
C SER A 24 -3.95 13.92 4.71
N ALA A 25 -4.51 12.71 4.81
CA ALA A 25 -4.87 11.87 3.67
C ALA A 25 -5.88 12.55 2.74
N VAL A 26 -6.87 13.26 3.30
CA VAL A 26 -7.87 14.02 2.53
C VAL A 26 -7.22 14.95 1.50
N SER A 27 -6.25 15.75 1.94
CA SER A 27 -5.54 16.68 1.05
C SER A 27 -4.51 15.95 0.19
N LEU A 28 -3.84 14.94 0.75
CA LEU A 28 -2.84 14.15 0.05
C LEU A 28 -3.40 13.50 -1.21
N LEU A 29 -4.55 12.84 -1.11
CA LEU A 29 -5.20 12.16 -2.22
C LEU A 29 -5.64 13.15 -3.31
N TYR A 30 -6.20 14.32 -2.93
CA TYR A 30 -6.54 15.36 -3.90
C TYR A 30 -5.30 15.89 -4.64
N PHE A 31 -4.23 16.25 -3.92
CA PHE A 31 -3.03 16.81 -4.55
C PHE A 31 -2.19 15.78 -5.32
N ARG A 32 -2.40 14.48 -5.08
CA ARG A 32 -1.85 13.39 -5.90
C ARG A 32 -2.71 13.05 -7.11
N GLY A 33 -3.89 13.64 -7.24
CA GLY A 33 -4.80 13.41 -8.36
C GLY A 33 -5.71 12.18 -8.19
N GLU A 34 -5.78 11.61 -6.99
CA GLU A 34 -6.66 10.48 -6.68
C GLU A 34 -8.11 10.91 -6.53
N HIS A 35 -8.33 12.09 -5.95
CA HIS A 35 -9.65 12.70 -5.86
C HIS A 35 -9.78 13.87 -6.83
N GLY A 36 -10.96 13.97 -7.43
CA GLY A 36 -11.29 15.08 -8.32
C GLY A 36 -11.57 16.37 -7.54
N LYS A 37 -11.61 17.49 -8.26
CA LYS A 37 -12.00 18.78 -7.68
C LYS A 37 -13.39 18.72 -7.04
N SER A 38 -14.34 17.99 -7.62
CA SER A 38 -15.69 17.84 -7.05
C SER A 38 -15.68 17.15 -5.68
N ASP A 39 -14.84 16.14 -5.53
CA ASP A 39 -14.76 15.34 -4.30
C ASP A 39 -14.12 16.18 -3.18
N PHE A 40 -13.06 16.92 -3.52
CA PHE A 40 -12.44 17.86 -2.61
C PHE A 40 -13.42 19.01 -2.27
N ASP A 41 -14.05 19.66 -3.25
CA ASP A 41 -14.99 20.76 -3.00
C ASP A 41 -16.20 20.32 -2.15
N ALA A 42 -16.58 19.04 -2.16
CA ALA A 42 -17.65 18.51 -1.30
C ALA A 42 -17.34 18.64 0.19
N LEU A 43 -16.05 18.68 0.56
CA LEU A 43 -15.57 18.90 1.93
C LEU A 43 -15.49 20.38 2.33
N SER A 44 -15.70 21.32 1.40
CA SER A 44 -15.64 22.76 1.69
C SER A 44 -16.62 23.18 2.79
N LYS A 45 -17.82 22.58 2.81
CA LYS A 45 -18.84 22.79 3.85
C LYS A 45 -18.42 22.30 5.25
N CYS A 46 -17.40 21.45 5.31
CA CYS A 46 -16.85 20.88 6.54
C CYS A 46 -15.73 21.74 7.13
N CYS A 47 -15.30 22.77 6.40
CA CYS A 47 -14.22 23.63 6.80
C CYS A 47 -14.69 25.06 7.10
N ASN A 48 -14.08 25.68 8.09
CA ASN A 48 -14.21 27.11 8.35
C ASN A 48 -13.43 27.91 7.27
N SER A 49 -14.06 28.94 6.71
CA SER A 49 -13.50 29.81 5.67
C SER A 49 -12.28 30.64 6.10
N THR A 50 -11.85 30.56 7.36
CA THR A 50 -10.70 31.31 7.89
C THR A 50 -9.35 30.73 7.46
N SER A 51 -9.31 29.52 6.87
CA SER A 51 -8.07 28.89 6.40
C SER A 51 -8.29 28.17 5.06
N PRO A 52 -7.24 28.01 4.22
CA PRO A 52 -7.37 27.24 3.00
C PRO A 52 -7.81 25.81 3.31
N GLN A 53 -8.60 25.22 2.41
CA GLN A 53 -9.21 23.91 2.65
C GLN A 53 -8.19 22.80 2.98
N ALA A 54 -6.98 22.91 2.42
CA ALA A 54 -5.89 21.97 2.65
C ALA A 54 -5.41 21.90 4.12
N TYR A 55 -5.75 22.89 4.95
CA TYR A 55 -5.31 23.00 6.34
C TYR A 55 -6.47 22.84 7.34
N CYS A 56 -7.64 22.38 6.88
CA CYS A 56 -8.78 22.22 7.76
C CYS A 56 -8.59 21.07 8.74
N ASP A 57 -9.24 21.20 9.88
CA ASP A 57 -9.42 20.12 10.84
C ASP A 57 -10.69 19.33 10.46
N PHE A 58 -10.49 18.29 9.65
CA PHE A 58 -11.54 17.35 9.26
C PHE A 58 -11.82 16.30 10.33
N VAL A 59 -10.91 16.10 11.28
CA VAL A 59 -11.02 15.02 12.27
C VAL A 59 -12.00 15.34 13.39
N SER A 60 -12.39 16.61 13.51
CA SER A 60 -13.49 17.03 14.39
C SER A 60 -14.80 16.24 14.16
N TYR A 61 -15.01 15.66 12.97
CA TYR A 61 -16.22 14.92 12.59
C TYR A 61 -16.15 13.39 12.76
N ILE A 62 -14.99 12.83 13.13
CA ILE A 62 -14.77 11.36 13.18
C ILE A 62 -14.33 10.89 14.56
N THR A 63 -14.59 9.62 14.86
CA THR A 63 -14.03 8.89 16.00
C THR A 63 -13.29 7.66 15.51
N LEU A 64 -12.35 7.19 16.30
CA LEU A 64 -11.68 5.91 16.05
C LEU A 64 -12.26 4.86 17.00
N ASP A 65 -12.43 3.63 16.51
CA ASP A 65 -12.71 2.49 17.38
C ASP A 65 -11.44 1.94 18.02
N VAL A 66 -11.58 0.87 18.81
CA VAL A 66 -10.44 0.22 19.50
C VAL A 66 -9.42 -0.42 18.57
N ALA A 67 -9.79 -0.67 17.31
CA ALA A 67 -8.92 -1.22 16.28
C ALA A 67 -8.32 -0.10 15.38
N GLY A 68 -8.65 1.16 15.64
CA GLY A 68 -8.18 2.30 14.85
C GLY A 68 -9.03 2.63 13.63
N ASN A 69 -10.16 1.96 13.41
CA ASN A 69 -11.01 2.27 12.25
C ASN A 69 -11.76 3.58 12.44
N ALA A 70 -11.85 4.37 11.38
CA ALA A 70 -12.53 5.65 11.39
C ALA A 70 -14.05 5.51 11.22
N TRP A 71 -14.81 6.19 12.07
CA TRP A 71 -16.27 6.23 12.03
C TRP A 71 -16.77 7.67 12.14
N PRO A 72 -17.88 8.04 11.46
CA PRO A 72 -18.51 9.33 11.69
C PRO A 72 -18.97 9.44 13.16
N LYS A 73 -18.71 10.58 13.83
CA LYS A 73 -19.22 10.81 15.20
C LYS A 73 -20.74 10.84 15.25
N VAL A 74 -21.36 11.30 14.16
CA VAL A 74 -22.82 11.37 13.98
C VAL A 74 -23.14 10.74 12.63
N ASN A 75 -24.18 9.91 12.58
CA ASN A 75 -24.63 9.27 11.36
C ASN A 75 -26.08 9.68 11.04
N ASP A 76 -26.24 10.95 10.65
CA ASP A 76 -27.51 11.55 10.28
C ASP A 76 -27.35 12.49 9.06
N ASN A 77 -28.42 13.17 8.67
CA ASN A 77 -28.42 14.10 7.53
C ASN A 77 -27.88 15.51 7.87
N SER A 78 -27.37 15.74 9.09
CA SER A 78 -26.80 17.04 9.47
C SER A 78 -25.50 17.32 8.70
N ILE A 79 -25.04 18.58 8.71
CA ILE A 79 -23.73 18.93 8.15
C ILE A 79 -22.62 18.11 8.83
N ALA A 80 -22.71 17.93 10.15
CA ALA A 80 -21.73 17.14 10.90
C ALA A 80 -21.71 15.67 10.46
N GLY A 81 -22.88 15.05 10.26
CA GLY A 81 -22.98 13.67 9.77
C GLY A 81 -22.47 13.51 8.33
N GLN A 82 -22.82 14.45 7.46
CA GLN A 82 -22.31 14.47 6.08
C GLN A 82 -20.78 14.62 6.04
N CYS A 83 -20.23 15.50 6.88
CA CYS A 83 -18.79 15.71 6.98
C CYS A 83 -18.08 14.48 7.55
N GLY A 84 -18.60 13.85 8.60
CA GLY A 84 -18.04 12.62 9.12
C GLY A 84 -17.97 11.51 8.07
N ASN A 85 -19.04 11.33 7.29
CA ASN A 85 -19.06 10.35 6.20
C ASN A 85 -18.04 10.67 5.09
N LEU A 86 -17.95 11.93 4.65
CA LEU A 86 -16.97 12.32 3.63
C LEU A 86 -15.53 12.14 4.10
N VAL A 87 -15.22 12.46 5.36
CA VAL A 87 -13.87 12.34 5.91
C VAL A 87 -13.48 10.88 6.11
N VAL A 88 -14.40 10.03 6.58
CA VAL A 88 -14.13 8.58 6.66
C VAL A 88 -13.91 8.00 5.27
N GLN A 89 -14.74 8.37 4.29
CA GLN A 89 -14.58 7.87 2.94
C GLN A 89 -13.23 8.31 2.36
N GLN A 90 -13.00 9.63 2.27
CA GLN A 90 -11.86 10.18 1.56
C GLN A 90 -10.54 10.10 2.34
N GLY A 91 -10.57 10.20 3.67
CA GLY A 91 -9.37 10.23 4.50
C GLY A 91 -8.94 8.86 5.03
N PHE A 92 -9.82 7.86 4.99
CA PHE A 92 -9.54 6.53 5.53
C PHE A 92 -9.83 5.43 4.51
N ASN A 93 -11.07 5.28 4.04
CA ASN A 93 -11.44 4.17 3.14
C ASN A 93 -10.72 4.24 1.80
N ASP A 94 -10.66 5.41 1.17
CA ASP A 94 -10.10 5.55 -0.18
C ASP A 94 -8.57 5.35 -0.20
N VAL A 95 -7.90 5.58 0.94
CA VAL A 95 -6.48 5.24 1.11
C VAL A 95 -6.26 3.75 0.95
N TRP A 96 -7.15 2.91 1.49
CA TRP A 96 -6.98 1.44 1.55
C TRP A 96 -7.79 0.67 0.52
N GLY A 97 -8.88 1.25 0.01
CA GLY A 97 -9.91 0.57 -0.79
C GLY A 97 -9.89 0.92 -2.27
N THR A 98 -9.07 1.87 -2.70
CA THR A 98 -8.89 2.19 -4.12
C THR A 98 -7.92 1.21 -4.78
N ALA A 99 -7.83 1.26 -6.11
CA ALA A 99 -6.88 0.43 -6.87
C ALA A 99 -5.42 0.90 -6.74
N ASN A 100 -5.17 2.00 -6.04
CA ASN A 100 -3.83 2.54 -5.85
C ASN A 100 -3.07 1.74 -4.80
N ASP A 101 -1.76 1.63 -5.00
CA ASP A 101 -0.88 1.08 -3.98
C ASP A 101 -0.77 2.09 -2.82
N VAL A 102 -1.20 1.65 -1.63
CA VAL A 102 -1.29 2.46 -0.42
C VAL A 102 0.10 2.84 0.12
N TYR A 103 1.12 2.05 -0.22
CA TYR A 103 2.50 2.22 0.21
C TYR A 103 3.29 3.03 -0.81
N ASN A 104 2.89 3.03 -2.09
CA ASN A 104 3.49 3.81 -3.15
C ASN A 104 2.53 4.12 -4.31
N THR A 105 1.83 5.26 -4.22
CA THR A 105 0.80 5.70 -5.18
C THR A 105 1.22 5.68 -6.65
N PHE A 106 2.50 5.89 -6.97
CA PHE A 106 2.98 5.94 -8.37
C PHE A 106 3.54 4.61 -8.87
N GLN A 107 3.51 3.56 -8.04
CA GLN A 107 4.04 2.26 -8.37
C GLN A 107 3.00 1.43 -9.11
N ASP A 108 3.30 1.08 -10.36
CA ASP A 108 2.57 0.01 -11.05
C ASP A 108 3.23 -1.32 -10.69
N CYS A 109 2.59 -2.05 -9.79
CA CYS A 109 3.07 -3.39 -9.45
C CYS A 109 2.69 -4.40 -10.49
N TYR A 110 3.63 -4.63 -11.43
CA TYR A 110 3.62 -5.67 -12.47
C TYR A 110 2.22 -6.24 -12.67
N SER A 111 1.31 -5.44 -13.25
CA SER A 111 -0.11 -5.78 -13.34
C SER A 111 -0.36 -7.28 -13.50
N THR A 112 -0.82 -7.93 -12.42
CA THR A 112 -1.58 -9.17 -12.59
C THR A 112 -2.88 -8.72 -13.20
N ALA A 113 -2.98 -8.85 -14.53
CA ALA A 113 -4.16 -8.45 -15.29
C ALA A 113 -5.44 -8.85 -14.54
N PRO A 114 -6.45 -7.96 -14.44
CA PRO A 114 -7.64 -8.15 -13.62
C PRO A 114 -8.66 -9.10 -14.26
N ASP A 115 -8.20 -10.13 -14.97
CA ASP A 115 -9.07 -11.17 -15.53
C ASP A 115 -8.75 -12.53 -14.90
N GLY A 116 -9.80 -13.21 -14.45
CA GLY A 116 -9.76 -14.55 -13.89
C GLY A 116 -9.47 -15.65 -14.93
N THR A 117 -8.67 -15.40 -15.97
CA THR A 117 -8.24 -16.44 -16.91
C THR A 117 -6.72 -16.59 -16.94
N ARG A 118 -6.27 -17.65 -16.27
CA ARG A 118 -4.91 -18.19 -16.41
C ARG A 118 -4.69 -18.71 -17.84
N SER A 119 -4.34 -17.85 -18.79
CA SER A 119 -3.65 -18.29 -20.01
C SER A 119 -3.05 -17.12 -20.81
N ARG A 120 -1.76 -16.83 -20.61
CA ARG A 120 -0.92 -16.33 -21.70
C ARG A 120 -0.11 -17.49 -22.25
N ARG A 121 -0.67 -18.22 -23.22
CA ARG A 121 0.13 -19.00 -24.17
C ARG A 121 1.04 -18.04 -24.93
N LYS A 122 2.33 -17.99 -24.57
CA LYS A 122 3.35 -17.44 -25.46
C LYS A 122 3.50 -18.37 -26.65
N ARG A 123 3.32 -17.84 -27.88
CA ARG A 123 3.79 -18.50 -29.10
C ARG A 123 5.31 -18.71 -28.95
N SER A 124 5.69 -19.99 -28.95
CA SER A 124 7.07 -20.47 -28.85
C SER A 124 7.88 -20.04 -30.07
N VAL A 125 8.94 -19.25 -29.85
CA VAL A 125 10.01 -19.00 -30.84
C VAL A 125 11.38 -19.03 -30.14
N ASP A 126 11.61 -19.94 -29.18
CA ASP A 126 12.89 -19.97 -28.41
C ASP A 126 13.39 -21.40 -28.09
N MET A 127 13.26 -22.36 -29.02
CA MET A 127 14.00 -23.63 -28.89
C MET A 127 14.74 -23.95 -30.19
N PRO A 128 16.08 -23.76 -30.23
CA PRO A 128 16.92 -24.43 -31.20
C PRO A 128 16.75 -25.96 -31.07
N PRO A 129 16.63 -26.72 -32.17
CA PRO A 129 16.18 -28.12 -32.16
C PRO A 129 17.14 -29.13 -31.50
N LEU A 130 18.22 -28.69 -30.84
CA LEU A 130 19.29 -29.54 -30.32
C LEU A 130 19.67 -29.27 -28.85
N MET A 131 18.89 -28.50 -28.08
CA MET A 131 19.19 -28.22 -26.68
C MET A 131 17.96 -28.41 -25.77
N ASN A 132 18.16 -29.13 -24.66
CA ASN A 132 17.11 -29.40 -23.66
C ASN A 132 17.04 -28.33 -22.55
N THR A 133 17.87 -27.28 -22.63
CA THR A 133 17.92 -26.16 -21.68
C THR A 133 18.21 -24.86 -22.42
N LYS A 134 17.55 -23.77 -22.06
CA LYS A 134 17.77 -22.44 -22.68
C LYS A 134 19.13 -21.88 -22.23
N PRO A 135 20.12 -21.73 -23.13
CA PRO A 135 21.47 -21.29 -22.75
C PRO A 135 21.56 -19.78 -22.49
N PHE A 136 20.56 -19.00 -22.94
CA PHE A 136 20.53 -17.56 -22.79
C PHE A 136 19.14 -17.12 -22.35
N VAL A 137 19.07 -16.45 -21.19
CA VAL A 137 17.89 -15.69 -20.77
C VAL A 137 18.16 -14.25 -21.16
N ASP A 138 17.42 -13.77 -22.15
CA ASP A 138 17.46 -12.37 -22.55
C ASP A 138 16.88 -11.50 -21.43
N GLN A 139 17.77 -10.96 -20.60
CA GLN A 139 17.41 -10.12 -19.46
C GLN A 139 16.71 -8.82 -19.89
N ALA A 140 16.94 -8.34 -21.11
CA ALA A 140 16.25 -7.16 -21.61
C ALA A 140 14.77 -7.46 -21.89
N LYS A 141 14.43 -8.69 -22.32
CA LYS A 141 13.04 -9.14 -22.48
C LYS A 141 12.32 -9.46 -21.18
N THR A 142 13.04 -9.55 -20.05
CA THR A 142 12.43 -9.71 -18.72
C THR A 142 12.09 -8.38 -18.06
N ILE A 143 12.55 -7.26 -18.62
CA ILE A 143 12.18 -5.92 -18.16
C ILE A 143 10.72 -5.65 -18.52
N ASN A 144 9.91 -5.33 -17.50
CA ASN A 144 8.53 -4.91 -17.73
C ASN A 144 8.49 -3.43 -18.14
N TYR A 145 8.51 -3.16 -19.44
CA TYR A 145 8.39 -1.79 -19.96
C TYR A 145 7.02 -1.13 -19.70
N GLN A 146 6.04 -1.86 -19.16
CA GLN A 146 4.75 -1.29 -18.73
C GLN A 146 4.79 -0.80 -17.28
N SER A 147 5.83 -1.13 -16.53
CA SER A 147 5.99 -0.74 -15.13
C SER A 147 6.68 0.63 -15.01
N THR A 148 6.32 1.39 -13.97
CA THR A 148 6.99 2.63 -13.57
C THR A 148 8.20 2.38 -12.65
N ASP A 149 8.59 1.12 -12.43
CA ASP A 149 9.72 0.73 -11.58
C ASP A 149 11.08 1.20 -12.13
N GLY A 150 11.65 2.23 -11.50
CA GLY A 150 12.98 2.73 -11.84
C GLY A 150 14.13 1.73 -11.60
N ASN A 151 13.85 0.58 -10.99
CA ASN A 151 14.83 -0.42 -10.58
C ASN A 151 14.95 -1.61 -11.55
N GLY A 152 14.16 -1.65 -12.63
CA GLY A 152 14.28 -2.64 -13.70
C GLY A 152 14.18 -4.10 -13.24
N GLY A 153 13.38 -4.40 -12.21
CA GLY A 153 13.28 -5.78 -11.69
C GLY A 153 13.41 -5.97 -10.17
N PHE A 154 13.44 -4.92 -9.34
CA PHE A 154 13.52 -5.06 -7.88
C PHE A 154 12.56 -4.14 -7.13
N ALA A 155 11.78 -4.64 -6.19
CA ALA A 155 10.61 -5.45 -6.47
C ALA A 155 9.44 -4.69 -5.86
N CYS A 156 8.27 -4.75 -6.50
CA CYS A 156 7.05 -4.67 -5.73
C CYS A 156 7.14 -5.54 -4.50
N PHE A 157 6.47 -5.12 -3.43
CA PHE A 157 6.36 -5.95 -2.25
C PHE A 157 5.92 -7.36 -2.69
N ASN A 158 6.83 -8.32 -2.58
CA ASN A 158 6.64 -9.68 -3.08
C ASN A 158 6.78 -10.62 -1.88
N GLY A 159 5.69 -10.68 -1.12
CA GLY A 159 5.54 -11.61 0.00
C GLY A 159 5.81 -13.05 -0.44
N ASP A 160 5.34 -13.46 -1.62
CA ASP A 160 5.52 -14.82 -2.14
C ASP A 160 6.99 -15.21 -2.33
N ALA A 161 7.81 -14.30 -2.87
CA ALA A 161 9.25 -14.56 -3.06
C ALA A 161 9.98 -14.66 -1.72
N THR A 162 9.63 -13.79 -0.77
CA THR A 162 10.18 -13.82 0.59
C THR A 162 9.76 -15.10 1.31
N GLU A 163 8.50 -15.49 1.18
CA GLU A 163 7.92 -16.71 1.75
C GLU A 163 8.57 -17.96 1.16
N ALA A 164 8.75 -18.02 -0.16
CA ALA A 164 9.44 -19.12 -0.81
C ALA A 164 10.90 -19.24 -0.33
N TYR A 165 11.62 -18.12 -0.22
CA TYR A 165 13.02 -18.11 0.20
C TYR A 165 13.19 -18.52 1.66
N LEU A 166 12.44 -17.91 2.58
CA LEU A 166 12.56 -18.17 4.01
C LEU A 166 12.13 -19.60 4.39
N ASN A 167 11.32 -20.25 3.57
CA ASN A 167 10.90 -21.64 3.80
C ASN A 167 11.82 -22.71 3.18
N LEU A 168 12.88 -22.33 2.45
CA LEU A 168 13.88 -23.30 2.00
C LEU A 168 14.54 -23.97 3.20
N ALA A 169 14.62 -25.32 3.19
CA ALA A 169 15.20 -26.08 4.31
C ALA A 169 16.63 -25.64 4.64
N SER A 170 17.44 -25.31 3.63
CA SER A 170 18.79 -24.79 3.79
C SER A 170 18.81 -23.41 4.47
N VAL A 171 17.89 -22.52 4.10
CA VAL A 171 17.76 -21.17 4.69
C VAL A 171 17.30 -21.30 6.14
N ARG A 172 16.22 -22.04 6.39
CA ARG A 172 15.71 -22.29 7.76
C ARG A 172 16.78 -22.83 8.70
N LYS A 173 17.57 -23.81 8.23
CA LYS A 173 18.70 -24.35 8.99
C LYS A 173 19.79 -23.30 9.23
N ALA A 174 20.09 -22.47 8.23
CA ALA A 174 21.12 -21.43 8.31
C ALA A 174 20.77 -20.30 9.30
N ILE A 175 19.49 -19.92 9.38
CA ILE A 175 19.00 -18.92 10.36
C ILE A 175 18.47 -19.55 11.66
N HIS A 176 18.79 -20.82 11.90
CA HIS A 176 18.52 -21.55 13.14
C HIS A 176 17.03 -21.66 13.51
N ILE A 177 16.14 -21.78 12.53
CA ILE A 177 14.73 -22.13 12.80
C ILE A 177 14.68 -23.58 13.27
N PRO A 178 14.14 -23.87 14.47
CA PRO A 178 13.97 -25.25 14.91
C PRO A 178 12.99 -26.02 14.00
N ASP A 179 13.28 -27.31 13.78
CA ASP A 179 12.54 -28.15 12.82
C ASP A 179 11.05 -28.35 13.18
N ASN A 180 10.66 -28.09 14.43
CA ASN A 180 9.28 -28.20 14.90
C ASN A 180 8.41 -26.98 14.56
N PHE A 181 8.99 -25.88 14.07
CA PHE A 181 8.20 -24.73 13.61
C PHE A 181 7.61 -25.00 12.22
N THR A 182 6.42 -24.48 12.00
CA THR A 182 5.71 -24.62 10.72
C THR A 182 6.28 -23.69 9.65
N HIS A 183 5.65 -23.73 8.48
CA HIS A 183 5.83 -22.79 7.39
C HIS A 183 5.74 -21.35 7.89
N TRP A 184 6.71 -20.51 7.51
CA TRP A 184 6.67 -19.06 7.71
C TRP A 184 5.76 -18.44 6.66
N SER A 185 4.97 -17.45 7.03
CA SER A 185 4.29 -16.55 6.10
C SER A 185 4.38 -15.13 6.64
N ASP A 186 4.24 -14.16 5.76
CA ASP A 186 4.05 -12.78 6.21
C ASP A 186 2.66 -12.59 6.84
N CYS A 187 2.42 -11.40 7.41
CA CYS A 187 1.12 -11.02 7.94
C CYS A 187 0.10 -10.93 6.78
N LYS A 188 -1.09 -11.49 6.99
CA LYS A 188 -2.22 -11.43 6.07
C LYS A 188 -3.30 -10.51 6.62
#